data_AF-W4PES6-F1
#
_entry.id   AF-W4PES6-F1
#
_cell.length_a   1.000
_cell.length_b   1.000
_cell.length_c   1.000
_cell.angle_alpha   90.00
_cell.angle_beta   90.00
_cell.angle_gamma   90.00
#
_symmetry.space_group_name_H-M   'P 1'
#
loop_
_entity.id
_entity.type
_entity.pdbx_description
1 polymer ?
#
loop_
_entity_poly.entity_id
_entity_poly.type
_entity_poly.pdbx_seq_one_letter_code
_entity_poly.pdbx_strand_id
1 'polypeptide(L)'
;MASKATGYPLAFVAAKVALGYTLDQIGEMGTPNSAYVAPQLDYYICKIPRWDLTKFAGVSREIGSSMKSVGEIMSIGRSFEEIIQKGLRMIGQGMHGFVGNNGVRFDDLEKELSCPTDLRIFALAQALEEGYTIERIHELTKIDPWFLGKLKNIVDYKEKLSAYNKVEDIPADVMRQAKVLGFSDFQIARFVLNPASNMEKENLMVRAHRKALGVLPAVKRINTVASEHPELTNYLYMTYAVEGYDVNYYKNEKSVVVLGSGAYRIGSSVEFDWCSVNAVQTARKLGYKSIMINYNPETVSTDYDMCDRLYFDELSFERVLDVIDLEQPRGVIVSVADRFRTILP
;
A
#
# COMPACT_ATOMS: atom_id res chain seq x y z
N MET A 1 -7.89 11.68 -1.10
CA MET A 1 -8.09 10.61 -0.09
C MET A 1 -9.48 9.97 -0.11
N ALA A 2 -10.54 10.60 0.44
CA ALA A 2 -11.82 9.92 0.68
C ALA A 2 -12.46 9.30 -0.58
N SER A 3 -12.40 9.98 -1.73
CA SER A 3 -12.93 9.41 -2.99
C SER A 3 -12.23 8.13 -3.40
N LYS A 4 -10.89 8.06 -3.24
CA LYS A 4 -10.11 6.84 -3.50
C LYS A 4 -10.44 5.76 -2.48
N ALA A 5 -10.70 6.15 -1.24
CA ALA A 5 -10.99 5.22 -0.16
C ALA A 5 -12.31 4.48 -0.37
N THR A 6 -13.33 5.20 -0.81
CA THR A 6 -14.70 4.69 -0.88
C THR A 6 -15.14 4.32 -2.28
N GLY A 7 -14.38 4.72 -3.31
CA GLY A 7 -14.85 4.68 -4.69
C GLY A 7 -15.98 5.68 -4.99
N TYR A 8 -16.29 6.59 -4.06
CA TYR A 8 -17.32 7.62 -4.23
C TYR A 8 -16.68 8.91 -4.80
N PRO A 9 -17.05 9.37 -6.00
CA PRO A 9 -16.39 10.49 -6.65
C PRO A 9 -16.87 11.85 -6.11
N LEU A 10 -16.40 12.23 -4.92
CA LEU A 10 -16.87 13.43 -4.19
C LEU A 10 -16.83 14.72 -5.02
N ALA A 11 -15.76 14.95 -5.79
CA ALA A 11 -15.63 16.15 -6.61
C ALA A 11 -16.64 16.19 -7.78
N PHE A 12 -16.91 15.04 -8.39
CA PHE A 12 -17.92 14.90 -9.46
C PHE A 12 -19.32 15.17 -8.90
N VAL A 13 -19.66 14.55 -7.76
CA VAL A 13 -20.95 14.77 -7.09
C VAL A 13 -21.09 16.22 -6.66
N ALA A 14 -20.06 16.82 -6.07
CA ALA A 14 -20.07 18.23 -5.67
C ALA A 14 -20.29 19.18 -6.86
N ALA A 15 -19.69 18.88 -8.03
CA ALA A 15 -19.90 19.65 -9.24
C ALA A 15 -21.36 19.57 -9.73
N LYS A 16 -22.00 18.40 -9.68
CA LYS A 16 -23.42 18.24 -9.99
C LYS A 16 -24.31 19.03 -9.01
N VAL A 17 -24.00 18.97 -7.72
CA VAL A 17 -24.72 19.76 -6.69
C VAL A 17 -24.60 21.26 -6.95
N ALA A 18 -23.42 21.74 -7.33
CA ALA A 18 -23.20 23.14 -7.69
C ALA A 18 -24.02 23.60 -8.91
N LEU A 19 -24.40 22.66 -9.80
CA LEU A 19 -25.28 22.91 -10.94
C LEU A 19 -26.78 22.82 -10.59
N GLY A 20 -27.13 22.64 -9.31
CA GLY A 20 -28.51 22.61 -8.81
C GLY A 20 -29.12 21.23 -8.65
N TYR A 21 -28.36 20.15 -8.88
CA TYR A 21 -28.83 18.78 -8.61
C TYR A 21 -28.89 18.51 -7.11
N THR A 22 -29.92 17.78 -6.66
CA THR A 22 -29.94 17.16 -5.34
C THR A 22 -29.33 15.76 -5.39
N LEU A 23 -28.89 15.20 -4.26
CA LEU A 23 -28.21 13.89 -4.23
C LEU A 23 -29.06 12.74 -4.79
N ASP A 24 -30.38 12.81 -4.65
CA ASP A 24 -31.35 11.85 -5.19
C ASP A 24 -31.48 11.90 -6.72
N GLN A 25 -31.01 12.98 -7.35
CA GLN A 25 -31.01 13.16 -8.80
C GLN A 25 -29.69 12.74 -9.47
N ILE A 26 -28.69 12.34 -8.67
CA ILE A 26 -27.37 11.92 -9.17
C ILE A 26 -27.31 10.39 -9.15
N GLY A 27 -27.50 9.82 -10.34
CA GLY A 27 -27.61 8.37 -10.55
C GLY A 27 -28.96 7.80 -10.10
N GLU A 28 -29.18 6.51 -10.36
CA GLU A 28 -30.45 5.85 -10.09
C GLU A 28 -30.58 5.45 -8.61
N MET A 29 -31.53 6.03 -7.89
CA MET A 29 -31.81 5.71 -6.48
C MET A 29 -32.04 4.21 -6.27
N GLY A 30 -31.54 3.68 -5.14
CA GLY A 30 -31.66 2.25 -4.81
C GLY A 30 -30.68 1.35 -5.55
N THR A 31 -29.86 1.89 -6.46
CA THR A 31 -28.78 1.16 -7.14
C THR A 31 -27.41 1.65 -6.67
N PRO A 32 -26.32 0.90 -6.93
CA PRO A 32 -24.96 1.36 -6.71
C PRO A 32 -24.59 2.66 -7.46
N ASN A 33 -25.34 3.04 -8.50
CA ASN A 33 -25.17 4.29 -9.22
C ASN A 33 -25.58 5.52 -8.41
N SER A 34 -26.31 5.35 -7.30
CA SER A 34 -26.86 6.48 -6.55
C SER A 34 -25.79 7.19 -5.70
N ALA A 35 -25.78 8.52 -5.77
CA ALA A 35 -25.02 9.38 -4.86
C ALA A 35 -25.66 9.52 -3.47
N TYR A 36 -26.90 9.06 -3.28
CA TYR A 36 -27.69 9.30 -2.08
C TYR A 36 -27.30 8.42 -0.89
N VAL A 37 -26.70 7.26 -1.14
CA VAL A 37 -26.38 6.27 -0.09
C VAL A 37 -24.90 6.37 0.29
N ALA A 38 -24.64 6.38 1.60
CA ALA A 38 -23.27 6.37 2.12
C ALA A 38 -22.55 5.06 1.74
N PRO A 39 -21.29 5.11 1.28
CA PRO A 39 -20.52 3.91 0.98
C PRO A 39 -20.34 3.00 2.20
N GLN A 40 -20.40 1.69 1.99
CA GLN A 40 -20.02 0.68 2.98
C GLN A 40 -18.74 0.00 2.51
N LEU A 41 -17.76 -0.09 3.42
CA LEU A 41 -16.46 -0.67 3.12
C LEU A 41 -16.30 -1.96 3.92
N ASP A 42 -15.78 -3.00 3.27
CA ASP A 42 -15.43 -4.26 3.91
C ASP A 42 -13.90 -4.40 4.12
N TYR A 43 -13.17 -3.30 3.94
CA TYR A 43 -11.72 -3.19 4.08
C TYR A 43 -11.33 -1.94 4.89
N TYR A 44 -10.09 -1.92 5.36
CA TYR A 44 -9.47 -0.79 6.03
C TYR A 44 -8.53 -0.05 5.09
N ILE A 45 -8.29 1.22 5.44
CA ILE A 45 -7.38 2.10 4.72
C ILE A 45 -6.48 2.83 5.70
N CYS A 46 -5.20 2.94 5.35
CA CYS A 46 -4.25 3.77 6.07
C CYS A 46 -3.60 4.77 5.12
N LYS A 47 -3.68 6.06 5.48
CA LYS A 47 -2.89 7.12 4.88
C LYS A 47 -1.67 7.38 5.74
N ILE A 48 -0.49 7.47 5.12
CA ILE A 48 0.73 7.90 5.80
C ILE A 48 1.32 9.09 5.04
N PRO A 49 1.61 10.22 5.70
CA PRO A 49 2.28 11.32 5.04
C PRO A 49 3.70 10.95 4.64
N ARG A 50 4.21 11.57 3.58
CA ARG A 50 5.59 11.49 3.14
C ARG A 50 6.32 12.77 3.53
N TRP A 51 7.48 12.62 4.16
CA TRP A 51 8.38 13.73 4.52
C TRP A 51 9.73 13.59 3.82
N ASP A 52 10.35 14.73 3.51
CA ASP A 52 11.69 14.84 2.92
C ASP A 52 12.56 15.80 3.77
N LEU A 53 12.38 15.80 5.08
CA LEU A 53 13.02 16.76 6.01
C LEU A 53 14.55 16.67 6.02
N THR A 54 15.11 15.52 5.66
CA THR A 54 16.57 15.32 5.55
C THR A 54 17.24 16.18 4.49
N LYS A 55 16.48 16.70 3.51
CA LYS A 55 17.00 17.61 2.47
C LYS A 55 17.22 19.04 2.96
N PHE A 56 16.66 19.40 4.13
CA PHE A 56 16.71 20.76 4.64
C PHE A 56 17.59 20.85 5.88
N ALA A 57 18.78 21.44 5.72
CA ALA A 57 19.66 21.73 6.84
C ALA A 57 19.02 22.77 7.78
N GLY A 58 19.06 22.53 9.10
CA GLY A 58 18.55 23.45 10.11
C GLY A 58 17.04 23.41 10.35
N VAL A 59 16.30 22.54 9.66
CA VAL A 59 14.85 22.38 9.88
C VAL A 59 14.57 21.32 10.96
N SER A 60 13.73 21.67 11.93
CA SER A 60 13.26 20.71 12.94
C SER A 60 12.44 19.59 12.30
N ARG A 61 12.75 18.34 12.71
CA ARG A 61 12.03 17.14 12.31
C ARG A 61 10.75 16.88 13.10
N GLU A 62 10.53 17.64 14.17
CA GLU A 62 9.30 17.53 14.95
C GLU A 62 8.09 17.91 14.09
N ILE A 63 7.03 17.13 14.20
CA ILE A 63 5.75 17.38 13.52
C ILE A 63 4.76 17.96 14.53
N GLY A 64 3.87 18.82 14.05
CA GLY A 64 2.89 19.50 14.89
C GLY A 64 1.69 19.94 14.06
N SER A 65 1.06 21.04 14.46
CA SER A 65 -0.14 21.57 13.78
C SER A 65 0.14 22.11 12.37
N SER A 66 1.37 22.56 12.09
CA SER A 66 1.76 23.05 10.77
C SER A 66 2.29 21.91 9.90
N MET A 67 1.69 21.75 8.71
CA MET A 67 2.02 20.66 7.80
C MET A 67 3.43 20.84 7.20
N LYS A 68 4.25 19.79 7.29
CA LYS A 68 5.59 19.70 6.67
C LYS A 68 5.73 18.57 5.65
N SER A 69 4.69 17.76 5.46
CA SER A 69 4.70 16.65 4.51
C SER A 69 4.68 17.16 3.07
N VAL A 70 5.34 16.44 2.17
CA VAL A 70 5.48 16.77 0.75
C VAL A 70 4.63 15.88 -0.16
N GLY A 71 3.96 14.88 0.42
CA GLY A 71 3.05 13.98 -0.26
C GLY A 71 2.41 13.00 0.71
N GLU A 72 1.74 11.99 0.17
CA GLU A 72 1.10 10.93 0.95
C GLU A 72 1.06 9.61 0.19
N ILE A 73 0.85 8.54 0.96
CA ILE A 73 0.52 7.22 0.43
C ILE A 73 -0.84 6.80 0.99
N MET A 74 -1.47 5.85 0.29
CA MET A 74 -2.63 5.16 0.79
C MET A 74 -2.40 3.66 0.65
N SER A 75 -2.83 2.89 1.64
CA SER A 75 -2.72 1.43 1.65
C SER A 75 -4.07 0.83 2.03
N ILE A 76 -4.38 -0.34 1.46
CA ILE A 76 -5.68 -1.01 1.56
C ILE A 76 -5.47 -2.48 1.92
N GLY A 77 -6.32 -2.99 2.81
CA GLY A 77 -6.22 -4.34 3.37
C GLY A 77 -7.40 -4.68 4.28
N ARG A 78 -7.42 -5.89 4.83
CA ARG A 78 -8.51 -6.44 5.66
C ARG A 78 -8.20 -6.42 7.15
N SER A 79 -7.03 -5.91 7.54
CA SER A 79 -6.64 -5.70 8.93
C SER A 79 -5.81 -4.42 9.07
N PHE A 80 -5.71 -3.89 10.30
CA PHE A 80 -4.84 -2.74 10.56
C PHE A 80 -3.36 -3.11 10.38
N GLU A 81 -2.98 -4.33 10.81
CA GLU A 81 -1.63 -4.84 10.69
C GLU A 81 -1.19 -4.90 9.22
N GLU A 82 -2.08 -5.36 8.32
CA GLU A 82 -1.81 -5.40 6.89
C GLU A 82 -1.57 -4.00 6.32
N ILE A 83 -2.51 -3.07 6.53
CA ILE A 83 -2.43 -1.74 5.92
C ILE A 83 -1.23 -0.94 6.44
N ILE A 84 -0.90 -1.02 7.73
CA ILE A 84 0.22 -0.23 8.26
C ILE A 84 1.55 -0.75 7.70
N GLN A 85 1.73 -2.07 7.56
CA GLN A 85 2.95 -2.63 6.98
C GLN A 85 3.07 -2.32 5.48
N LYS A 86 1.99 -2.45 4.70
CA LYS A 86 1.96 -2.04 3.28
C LYS A 86 2.30 -0.54 3.17
N GLY A 87 1.63 0.28 3.96
CA GLY A 87 1.81 1.73 3.96
C GLY A 87 3.24 2.15 4.25
N LEU A 88 3.88 1.57 5.28
CA LEU A 88 5.26 1.91 5.64
C LEU A 88 6.27 1.55 4.53
N ARG A 89 6.03 0.46 3.78
CA ARG A 89 6.82 0.13 2.58
C ARG A 89 6.59 1.11 1.43
N MET A 90 5.35 1.56 1.25
CA MET A 90 4.96 2.52 0.22
C MET A 90 5.57 3.92 0.40
N ILE A 91 5.96 4.32 1.63
CA ILE A 91 6.56 5.64 1.87
C ILE A 91 7.81 5.84 1.01
N GLY A 92 8.54 4.78 0.64
CA GLY A 92 9.70 4.89 -0.27
C GLY A 92 10.92 5.52 0.42
N GLN A 93 11.11 5.21 1.71
CA GLN A 93 12.19 5.72 2.58
C GLN A 93 13.24 4.65 2.89
N GLY A 94 13.20 3.51 2.18
CA GLY A 94 14.05 2.34 2.46
C GLY A 94 13.54 1.46 3.60
N MET A 95 12.34 1.74 4.12
CA MET A 95 11.72 0.97 5.20
C MET A 95 10.97 -0.24 4.63
N HIS A 96 10.95 -1.33 5.40
CA HIS A 96 10.47 -2.64 4.96
C HIS A 96 9.14 -3.06 5.63
N GLY A 97 8.59 -2.19 6.48
CA GLY A 97 7.37 -2.44 7.26
C GLY A 97 7.50 -1.79 8.63
N PHE A 98 6.71 -2.24 9.61
CA PHE A 98 6.80 -1.72 10.98
C PHE A 98 8.06 -2.19 11.71
N VAL A 99 8.46 -3.44 11.48
CA VAL A 99 9.61 -4.10 12.09
C VAL A 99 10.63 -4.56 11.03
N GLY A 100 11.86 -4.82 11.46
CA GLY A 100 12.94 -5.30 10.59
C GLY A 100 13.61 -4.20 9.77
N ASN A 101 13.62 -2.96 10.27
CA ASN A 101 14.28 -1.81 9.64
C ASN A 101 15.70 -1.63 10.20
N ASN A 102 16.66 -2.41 9.69
CA ASN A 102 18.05 -2.34 10.14
C ASN A 102 18.62 -0.93 9.94
N GLY A 103 19.32 -0.41 10.96
CA GLY A 103 19.93 0.93 10.92
C GLY A 103 19.04 2.07 11.44
N VAL A 104 17.80 1.77 11.85
CA VAL A 104 16.94 2.72 12.57
C VAL A 104 16.99 2.38 14.05
N ARG A 105 17.64 3.23 14.85
CA ARG A 105 17.72 3.12 16.31
C ARG A 105 17.63 4.49 16.94
N PHE A 106 16.97 4.55 18.08
CA PHE A 106 16.78 5.76 18.87
C PHE A 106 17.42 5.57 20.24
N ASP A 107 18.20 6.55 20.67
CA ASP A 107 18.87 6.52 21.98
C ASP A 107 17.93 6.97 23.12
N ASP A 108 17.03 7.91 22.85
CA ASP A 108 16.07 8.45 23.80
C ASP A 108 14.63 8.20 23.34
N LEU A 109 14.12 7.01 23.67
CA LEU A 109 12.76 6.60 23.29
C LEU A 109 11.68 7.45 23.94
N GLU A 110 11.87 7.93 25.18
CA GLU A 110 10.84 8.76 25.82
C GLU A 110 10.65 10.08 25.08
N LYS A 111 11.75 10.71 24.66
CA LYS A 111 11.70 11.91 23.82
C LYS A 111 11.08 11.61 22.46
N GLU A 112 11.54 10.59 21.74
CA GLU A 112 10.99 10.28 20.40
C GLU A 112 9.51 9.91 20.44
N LEU A 113 9.06 9.25 21.52
CA LEU A 113 7.65 8.92 21.71
C LEU A 113 6.82 10.15 22.12
N SER A 114 7.33 11.06 22.96
CA SER A 114 6.58 12.24 23.42
C SER A 114 6.62 13.44 22.46
N CYS A 115 7.72 13.61 21.73
CA CYS A 115 7.94 14.66 20.74
C CYS A 115 7.86 14.05 19.33
N PRO A 116 6.68 14.06 18.68
CA PRO A 116 6.47 13.33 17.43
C PRO A 116 7.37 13.84 16.30
N THR A 117 8.02 12.91 15.61
CA THR A 117 8.82 13.14 14.39
C THR A 117 8.29 12.30 13.22
N ASP A 118 8.85 12.50 12.02
CA ASP A 118 8.55 11.66 10.85
C ASP A 118 8.95 10.18 11.03
N LEU A 119 9.78 9.87 12.03
CA LEU A 119 10.24 8.52 12.34
C LEU A 119 9.62 7.92 13.62
N ARG A 120 8.69 8.62 14.28
CA ARG A 120 8.05 8.18 15.54
C ARG A 120 7.46 6.76 15.46
N ILE A 121 6.94 6.38 14.29
CA ILE A 121 6.39 5.03 14.08
C ILE A 121 7.45 3.94 14.24
N PHE A 122 8.72 4.20 13.96
CA PHE A 122 9.79 3.24 14.19
C PHE A 122 10.29 3.27 15.62
N ALA A 123 10.21 4.42 16.31
CA ALA A 123 10.46 4.50 17.75
C ALA A 123 9.41 3.67 18.53
N LEU A 124 8.16 3.65 18.07
CA LEU A 124 7.12 2.76 18.59
C LEU A 124 7.51 1.28 18.46
N ALA A 125 8.03 0.88 17.30
CA ALA A 125 8.47 -0.50 17.09
C ALA A 125 9.61 -0.87 18.05
N GLN A 126 10.64 -0.02 18.17
CA GLN A 126 11.75 -0.24 19.11
C GLN A 126 11.26 -0.31 20.56
N ALA A 127 10.36 0.59 20.98
CA ALA A 127 9.83 0.58 22.35
C ALA A 127 9.07 -0.71 22.68
N LEU A 128 8.26 -1.21 21.74
CA LEU A 128 7.56 -2.49 21.89
C LEU A 128 8.54 -3.67 21.93
N GLU A 129 9.60 -3.66 21.10
CA GLU A 129 10.67 -4.67 21.12
C GLU A 129 11.49 -4.65 22.42
N GLU A 130 11.67 -3.47 23.03
CA GLU A 130 12.31 -3.29 24.34
C GLU A 130 11.37 -3.55 25.53
N GLY A 131 10.14 -4.00 25.26
CA GLY A 131 9.20 -4.45 26.29
C GLY A 131 8.40 -3.34 26.99
N TYR A 132 8.29 -2.14 26.39
CA TYR A 132 7.38 -1.12 26.90
C TYR A 132 5.93 -1.61 26.85
N THR A 133 5.16 -1.32 27.90
CA THR A 133 3.74 -1.66 27.92
C THR A 133 2.94 -0.73 27.01
N ILE A 134 1.78 -1.20 26.56
CA ILE A 134 0.85 -0.40 25.74
C ILE A 134 0.44 0.87 26.49
N GLU A 135 0.22 0.77 27.80
CA GLU A 135 -0.17 1.88 28.67
C GLU A 135 0.92 2.95 28.72
N ARG A 136 2.19 2.55 28.91
CA ARG A 136 3.32 3.49 28.91
C ARG A 136 3.46 4.20 27.57
N ILE A 137 3.35 3.46 26.47
CA ILE A 137 3.41 4.05 25.13
C ILE A 137 2.22 5.00 24.91
N HIS A 138 1.01 4.63 25.34
CA HIS A 138 -0.16 5.49 25.26
C HIS A 138 0.04 6.78 26.07
N GLU A 139 0.58 6.70 27.27
CA GLU A 139 0.85 7.87 28.11
C GLU A 139 1.81 8.86 27.43
N LEU A 140 2.88 8.36 26.82
CA LEU A 140 3.85 9.17 26.10
C LEU A 140 3.27 9.73 24.79
N THR A 141 2.49 8.91 24.06
CA THR A 141 2.16 9.22 22.67
C THR A 141 0.78 9.80 22.44
N LYS A 142 -0.14 9.49 23.37
CA LYS A 142 -1.60 9.66 23.27
C LYS A 142 -2.26 8.88 22.12
N ILE A 143 -1.54 7.95 21.48
CA ILE A 143 -2.11 7.06 20.46
C ILE A 143 -3.00 6.04 21.15
N ASP A 144 -4.20 5.84 20.62
CA ASP A 144 -5.18 4.93 21.20
C ASP A 144 -4.60 3.52 21.43
N PRO A 145 -4.84 2.90 22.62
CA PRO A 145 -4.32 1.56 22.94
C PRO A 145 -4.71 0.49 21.92
N TRP A 146 -5.83 0.63 21.20
CA TRP A 146 -6.22 -0.30 20.15
C TRP A 146 -5.18 -0.39 19.03
N PHE A 147 -4.69 0.76 18.53
CA PHE A 147 -3.65 0.77 17.50
C PHE A 147 -2.34 0.21 18.02
N LEU A 148 -1.96 0.58 19.25
CA LEU A 148 -0.74 0.09 19.90
C LEU A 148 -0.77 -1.44 20.08
N GLY A 149 -1.91 -2.00 20.48
CA GLY A 149 -2.10 -3.45 20.56
C GLY A 149 -1.96 -4.13 19.20
N LYS A 150 -2.48 -3.52 18.13
CA LYS A 150 -2.31 -4.04 16.76
C LYS A 150 -0.87 -3.98 16.28
N LEU A 151 -0.13 -2.92 16.62
CA LEU A 151 1.31 -2.83 16.36
C LEU A 151 2.10 -3.87 17.15
N LYS A 152 1.70 -4.14 18.40
CA LYS A 152 2.30 -5.21 19.21
C LYS A 152 2.12 -6.59 18.58
N ASN A 153 0.97 -6.88 17.96
CA ASN A 153 0.77 -8.13 17.22
C ASN A 153 1.84 -8.35 16.14
N ILE A 154 2.27 -7.28 15.46
CA ILE A 154 3.34 -7.36 14.45
C ILE A 154 4.67 -7.69 15.13
N VAL A 155 5.02 -7.03 16.24
CA VAL A 155 6.27 -7.30 16.98
C VAL A 155 6.31 -8.74 17.49
N ASP A 156 5.23 -9.21 18.11
CA ASP A 156 5.12 -10.57 18.64
C ASP A 156 5.25 -11.61 17.52
N TYR A 157 4.65 -11.35 16.35
CA TYR A 157 4.72 -12.27 15.22
C TYR A 157 6.10 -12.28 14.53
N LYS A 158 6.82 -11.16 14.57
CA LYS A 158 8.23 -11.11 14.15
C LYS A 158 9.09 -12.02 15.03
N GLU A 159 8.92 -12.01 16.35
CA GLU A 159 9.64 -12.95 17.24
C GLU A 159 9.31 -14.41 16.94
N LYS A 160 8.04 -14.71 16.61
CA LYS A 160 7.63 -16.05 16.14
C LYS A 160 8.34 -16.44 14.84
N LEU A 161 8.47 -15.53 13.88
CA LEU A 161 9.19 -15.79 12.61
C LEU A 161 10.69 -15.98 12.85
N SER A 162 11.30 -15.20 13.74
CA SER A 162 12.72 -15.29 14.08
C SER A 162 13.13 -16.62 14.75
N ALA A 163 12.17 -17.43 15.21
CA ALA A 163 12.43 -18.75 15.76
C ALA A 163 12.79 -19.81 14.69
N TYR A 164 12.55 -19.52 13.41
CA TYR A 164 12.90 -20.38 12.28
C TYR A 164 14.30 -20.03 11.75
N ASN A 165 15.05 -21.05 11.32
CA ASN A 165 16.40 -20.89 10.75
C ASN A 165 16.47 -21.20 9.24
N LYS A 166 15.37 -21.71 8.68
CA LYS A 166 15.21 -22.05 7.26
C LYS A 166 13.80 -21.69 6.82
N VAL A 167 13.69 -21.21 5.58
CA VAL A 167 12.39 -20.80 5.02
C VAL A 167 11.49 -22.01 4.84
N GLU A 168 12.07 -23.13 4.44
CA GLU A 168 11.37 -24.39 4.16
C GLU A 168 10.68 -24.97 5.40
N ASP A 169 11.18 -24.64 6.60
CA ASP A 169 10.63 -25.09 7.88
C ASP A 169 9.37 -24.30 8.29
N ILE A 170 9.06 -23.19 7.61
CA ILE A 170 7.86 -22.39 7.90
C ILE A 170 6.62 -23.11 7.36
N PRO A 171 5.67 -23.53 8.21
CA PRO A 171 4.46 -24.22 7.76
C PRO A 171 3.45 -23.24 7.12
N ALA A 172 2.48 -23.79 6.38
CA ALA A 172 1.50 -23.02 5.59
C ALA A 172 0.65 -22.05 6.42
N ASP A 173 0.25 -22.45 7.63
CA ASP A 173 -0.54 -21.63 8.56
C ASP A 173 0.28 -20.44 9.08
N VAL A 174 1.55 -20.66 9.45
CA VAL A 174 2.45 -19.61 9.92
C VAL A 174 2.77 -18.63 8.80
N MET A 175 3.07 -19.13 7.60
CA MET A 175 3.29 -18.32 6.40
C MET A 175 2.05 -17.49 6.08
N ARG A 176 0.86 -18.11 5.99
CA ARG A 176 -0.40 -17.41 5.70
C ARG A 176 -0.66 -16.31 6.72
N GLN A 177 -0.54 -16.60 8.01
CA GLN A 177 -0.77 -15.61 9.05
C GLN A 177 0.26 -14.46 9.00
N ALA A 178 1.53 -14.72 8.65
CA ALA A 178 2.50 -13.65 8.41
C ALA A 178 2.04 -12.72 7.26
N LYS A 179 1.58 -13.29 6.16
CA LYS A 179 1.08 -12.51 5.01
C LYS A 179 -0.20 -11.75 5.33
N VAL A 180 -1.12 -12.33 6.11
CA VAL A 180 -2.35 -11.65 6.61
C VAL A 180 -2.03 -10.45 7.50
N LEU A 181 -0.95 -10.53 8.29
CA LEU A 181 -0.46 -9.42 9.10
C LEU A 181 0.34 -8.39 8.28
N GLY A 182 0.51 -8.60 6.96
CA GLY A 182 1.18 -7.67 6.06
C GLY A 182 2.70 -7.82 5.98
N PHE A 183 3.30 -8.89 6.51
CA PHE A 183 4.74 -9.12 6.36
C PHE A 183 5.11 -9.36 4.89
N SER A 184 6.12 -8.63 4.42
CA SER A 184 6.70 -8.87 3.09
C SER A 184 7.58 -10.12 3.07
N ASP A 185 7.76 -10.69 1.89
CA ASP A 185 8.69 -11.79 1.63
C ASP A 185 10.12 -11.38 2.04
N PHE A 186 10.46 -10.10 1.86
CA PHE A 186 11.70 -9.50 2.35
C PHE A 186 11.84 -9.54 3.88
N GLN A 187 10.80 -9.15 4.63
CA GLN A 187 10.86 -9.20 6.10
C GLN A 187 11.00 -10.63 6.60
N ILE A 188 10.25 -11.57 6.02
CA ILE A 188 10.34 -12.99 6.38
C ILE A 188 11.76 -13.51 6.10
N ALA A 189 12.30 -13.23 4.92
CA ALA A 189 13.68 -13.58 4.57
C ALA A 189 14.69 -12.99 5.57
N ARG A 190 14.50 -11.74 5.99
CA ARG A 190 15.36 -11.08 6.96
C ARG A 190 15.39 -11.80 8.30
N PHE A 191 14.21 -12.13 8.84
CA PHE A 191 14.11 -12.73 10.18
C PHE A 191 14.57 -14.18 10.21
N VAL A 192 14.34 -14.93 9.13
CA VAL A 192 14.64 -16.37 9.09
C VAL A 192 16.05 -16.68 8.62
N LEU A 193 16.58 -15.91 7.66
CA LEU A 193 17.86 -16.23 7.01
C LEU A 193 19.03 -15.35 7.48
N ASN A 194 18.78 -14.25 8.17
CA ASN A 194 19.79 -13.27 8.60
C ASN A 194 20.86 -12.95 7.51
N PRO A 195 20.43 -12.56 6.29
CA PRO A 195 21.34 -12.40 5.17
C PRO A 195 22.27 -11.19 5.34
N ALA A 196 23.51 -11.34 4.86
CA ALA A 196 24.54 -10.29 4.88
C ALA A 196 24.60 -9.45 3.59
N SER A 197 23.76 -9.76 2.59
CA SER A 197 23.83 -9.23 1.21
C SER A 197 22.56 -8.46 0.81
N ASN A 198 22.39 -8.17 -0.49
CA ASN A 198 21.27 -7.41 -1.06
C ASN A 198 19.90 -8.15 -1.06
N MET A 199 19.82 -9.35 -0.46
CA MET A 199 18.59 -10.10 -0.15
C MET A 199 17.73 -10.56 -1.34
N GLU A 200 18.19 -10.43 -2.57
CA GLU A 200 17.39 -10.77 -3.75
C GLU A 200 17.08 -12.29 -3.82
N LYS A 201 18.11 -13.11 -3.62
CA LYS A 201 18.00 -14.56 -3.61
C LYS A 201 17.09 -15.04 -2.48
N GLU A 202 17.27 -14.49 -1.29
CA GLU A 202 16.51 -14.85 -0.09
C GLU A 202 15.03 -14.47 -0.23
N ASN A 203 14.73 -13.32 -0.84
CA ASN A 203 13.38 -12.90 -1.15
C ASN A 203 12.71 -13.87 -2.15
N LEU A 204 13.43 -14.28 -3.19
CA LEU A 204 12.96 -15.30 -4.14
C LEU A 204 12.73 -16.68 -3.48
N MET A 205 13.56 -17.07 -2.52
CA MET A 205 13.36 -18.31 -1.75
C MET A 205 12.05 -18.27 -0.95
N VAL A 206 11.77 -17.16 -0.24
CA VAL A 206 10.50 -16.99 0.48
C VAL A 206 9.32 -17.02 -0.47
N ARG A 207 9.41 -16.29 -1.60
CA ARG A 207 8.36 -16.31 -2.64
C ARG A 207 8.10 -17.73 -3.15
N ALA A 208 9.15 -18.48 -3.48
CA ALA A 208 9.03 -19.83 -4.00
C ALA A 208 8.35 -20.78 -2.99
N HIS A 209 8.79 -20.75 -1.73
CA HIS A 209 8.19 -21.55 -0.67
C HIS A 209 6.73 -21.17 -0.41
N ARG A 210 6.45 -19.87 -0.31
CA ARG A 210 5.09 -19.34 -0.16
C ARG A 210 4.15 -19.83 -1.28
N LYS A 211 4.60 -19.81 -2.53
CA LYS A 211 3.84 -20.33 -3.68
C LYS A 211 3.66 -21.86 -3.60
N ALA A 212 4.68 -22.61 -3.20
CA ALA A 212 4.60 -24.06 -3.02
C ALA A 212 3.58 -24.48 -1.94
N LEU A 213 3.40 -23.64 -0.91
CA LEU A 213 2.39 -23.81 0.13
C LEU A 213 0.97 -23.37 -0.29
N GLY A 214 0.80 -22.85 -1.51
CA GLY A 214 -0.48 -22.30 -1.98
C GLY A 214 -0.89 -20.99 -1.27
N VAL A 215 0.05 -20.28 -0.65
CA VAL A 215 -0.21 -19.01 0.04
C VAL A 215 -0.08 -17.86 -0.98
N LEU A 216 -1.17 -17.57 -1.67
CA LEU A 216 -1.25 -16.52 -2.69
C LEU A 216 -2.18 -15.39 -2.23
N PRO A 217 -1.96 -14.14 -2.66
CA PRO A 217 -2.89 -13.07 -2.37
C PRO A 217 -4.18 -13.25 -3.20
N ALA A 218 -5.32 -12.94 -2.58
CA ALA A 218 -6.55 -12.66 -3.28
C ALA A 218 -6.52 -11.27 -3.93
N VAL A 219 -7.38 -11.07 -4.93
CA VAL A 219 -7.62 -9.76 -5.54
C VAL A 219 -9.05 -9.37 -5.29
N LYS A 220 -9.23 -8.25 -4.59
CA LYS A 220 -10.52 -7.74 -4.18
C LYS A 220 -10.82 -6.40 -4.83
N ARG A 221 -12.10 -6.19 -5.11
CA ARG A 221 -12.59 -4.99 -5.78
C ARG A 221 -13.00 -3.92 -4.78
N ILE A 222 -12.67 -2.68 -5.10
CA ILE A 222 -13.29 -1.50 -4.50
C ILE A 222 -14.46 -1.13 -5.38
N ASN A 223 -15.67 -1.30 -4.85
CA ASN A 223 -16.88 -0.93 -5.57
C ASN A 223 -16.97 0.59 -5.63
N THR A 224 -17.05 1.15 -6.84
CA THR A 224 -17.40 2.56 -6.99
C THR A 224 -18.90 2.69 -6.85
N VAL A 225 -19.32 3.66 -6.06
CA VAL A 225 -20.71 4.07 -5.94
C VAL A 225 -20.85 5.48 -6.52
N ALA A 226 -22.05 5.85 -6.94
CA ALA A 226 -22.29 7.15 -7.59
C ALA A 226 -21.48 7.38 -8.88
N SER A 227 -21.10 6.29 -9.56
CA SER A 227 -20.46 6.28 -10.86
C SER A 227 -21.50 5.99 -11.95
N GLU A 228 -21.28 6.49 -13.16
CA GLU A 228 -22.16 6.18 -14.31
C GLU A 228 -22.03 4.71 -14.76
N HIS A 229 -20.92 4.05 -14.41
CA HIS A 229 -20.59 2.66 -14.79
C HIS A 229 -19.91 1.86 -13.66
N PRO A 230 -20.59 1.59 -12.54
CA PRO A 230 -20.01 0.84 -11.41
C PRO A 230 -19.67 -0.61 -11.78
N GLU A 231 -20.33 -1.21 -12.76
CA GLU A 231 -20.03 -2.54 -13.29
C GLU A 231 -18.66 -2.62 -13.99
N LEU A 232 -18.19 -1.48 -14.53
CA LEU A 232 -16.89 -1.36 -15.18
C LEU A 232 -15.75 -1.13 -14.18
N THR A 233 -16.03 -1.18 -12.88
CA THR A 233 -14.98 -1.00 -11.87
C THR A 233 -13.94 -2.08 -11.92
N ASN A 234 -12.74 -1.59 -12.13
CA ASN A 234 -11.49 -2.30 -12.27
C ASN A 234 -10.50 -1.86 -11.19
N TYR A 235 -11.03 -1.35 -10.08
CA TYR A 235 -10.28 -0.78 -8.97
C TYR A 235 -10.03 -1.87 -7.93
N LEU A 236 -8.78 -2.32 -7.82
CA LEU A 236 -8.40 -3.57 -7.18
C LEU A 236 -7.34 -3.33 -6.10
N TYR A 237 -7.36 -4.16 -5.06
CA TYR A 237 -6.29 -4.29 -4.09
C TYR A 237 -6.02 -5.76 -3.81
N MET A 238 -4.80 -6.09 -3.39
CA MET A 238 -4.43 -7.46 -3.04
C MET A 238 -4.32 -7.64 -1.52
N THR A 239 -4.84 -8.76 -1.02
CA THR A 239 -4.84 -9.12 0.40
C THR A 239 -4.72 -10.64 0.59
N TYR A 240 -4.14 -11.08 1.70
CA TYR A 240 -4.06 -12.49 2.07
C TYR A 240 -5.15 -12.95 3.05
N ALA A 241 -5.96 -12.03 3.57
CA ALA A 241 -6.95 -12.32 4.62
C ALA A 241 -8.22 -13.03 4.12
N VAL A 242 -8.41 -13.07 2.81
CA VAL A 242 -9.55 -13.69 2.14
C VAL A 242 -9.05 -14.44 0.91
N GLU A 243 -9.87 -15.32 0.38
CA GLU A 243 -9.57 -16.09 -0.83
C GLU A 243 -10.35 -15.60 -2.05
N GLY A 244 -9.91 -16.03 -3.22
CA GLY A 244 -10.59 -15.81 -4.50
C GLY A 244 -10.35 -14.43 -5.12
N TYR A 245 -10.85 -14.29 -6.34
CA TYR A 245 -10.63 -13.12 -7.18
C TYR A 245 -11.95 -12.50 -7.60
N ASP A 246 -12.12 -11.20 -7.38
CA ASP A 246 -13.34 -10.46 -7.76
C ASP A 246 -13.34 -10.02 -9.23
N VAL A 247 -12.36 -10.48 -10.00
CA VAL A 247 -12.20 -10.21 -11.43
C VAL A 247 -11.85 -11.48 -12.19
N ASN A 248 -12.37 -11.59 -13.41
CA ASN A 248 -12.03 -12.68 -14.31
C ASN A 248 -10.68 -12.42 -14.96
N TYR A 249 -9.73 -13.31 -14.75
CA TYR A 249 -8.45 -13.29 -15.46
C TYR A 249 -8.62 -14.01 -16.79
N TYR A 250 -8.21 -13.34 -17.87
CA TYR A 250 -8.16 -13.93 -19.19
C TYR A 250 -6.79 -13.63 -19.78
N LYS A 251 -6.17 -14.64 -20.39
CA LYS A 251 -4.87 -14.46 -21.05
C LYS A 251 -5.03 -13.44 -22.16
N ASN A 252 -4.38 -12.29 -22.01
CA ASN A 252 -4.42 -11.23 -23.00
C ASN A 252 -3.01 -10.88 -23.46
N GLU A 253 -2.65 -11.38 -24.64
CA GLU A 253 -1.36 -11.13 -25.30
C GLU A 253 -1.18 -9.67 -25.76
N LYS A 254 -2.22 -8.84 -25.58
CA LYS A 254 -2.22 -7.39 -25.77
C LYS A 254 -2.55 -6.66 -24.47
N SER A 255 -1.96 -7.07 -23.35
CA SER A 255 -1.97 -6.27 -22.11
C SER A 255 -0.59 -5.74 -21.77
N VAL A 256 -0.54 -4.56 -21.14
CA VAL A 256 0.71 -3.93 -20.70
C VAL A 256 0.54 -3.38 -19.30
N VAL A 257 1.50 -3.67 -18.42
CA VAL A 257 1.56 -3.09 -17.09
C VAL A 257 2.32 -1.77 -17.16
N VAL A 258 1.81 -0.75 -16.50
CA VAL A 258 2.47 0.54 -16.27
C VAL A 258 2.67 0.72 -14.78
N LEU A 259 3.91 0.91 -14.36
CA LEU A 259 4.24 1.22 -12.97
C LEU A 259 4.15 2.74 -12.76
N GLY A 260 3.30 3.17 -11.84
CA GLY A 260 3.09 4.58 -11.52
C GLY A 260 4.24 5.22 -10.74
N SER A 261 4.09 6.48 -10.33
CA SER A 261 5.15 7.24 -9.67
C SER A 261 5.36 6.90 -8.19
N GLY A 262 4.39 6.26 -7.54
CA GLY A 262 4.34 6.18 -6.07
C GLY A 262 4.13 7.55 -5.42
N ALA A 263 4.54 7.65 -4.16
CA ALA A 263 4.38 8.86 -3.34
C ALA A 263 5.13 10.06 -3.94
N TYR A 264 4.48 11.23 -3.97
CA TYR A 264 5.20 12.46 -4.30
C TYR A 264 6.25 12.80 -3.25
N ARG A 265 7.37 13.33 -3.73
CA ARG A 265 8.51 13.79 -2.93
C ARG A 265 9.26 14.89 -3.68
N ILE A 266 10.20 15.55 -3.01
CA ILE A 266 10.95 16.64 -3.65
C ILE A 266 11.80 16.06 -4.80
N GLY A 267 11.57 16.55 -6.01
CA GLY A 267 12.21 16.05 -7.24
C GLY A 267 11.50 14.86 -7.91
N SER A 268 10.33 14.46 -7.40
CA SER A 268 9.45 13.48 -8.05
C SER A 268 8.00 13.79 -7.70
N SER A 269 7.33 14.53 -8.58
CA SER A 269 5.98 15.03 -8.38
C SER A 269 5.06 14.61 -9.56
N VAL A 270 4.02 15.42 -9.81
CA VAL A 270 2.95 15.20 -10.78
C VAL A 270 3.44 14.97 -12.21
N GLU A 271 4.63 15.43 -12.58
CA GLU A 271 5.22 15.20 -13.90
C GLU A 271 5.36 13.71 -14.25
N PHE A 272 5.66 12.85 -13.25
CA PHE A 272 5.75 11.40 -13.47
C PHE A 272 4.38 10.73 -13.52
N ASP A 273 3.39 11.29 -12.80
CA ASP A 273 2.01 10.87 -12.93
C ASP A 273 1.48 11.16 -14.34
N TRP A 274 1.77 12.37 -14.86
CA TRP A 274 1.42 12.77 -16.21
C TRP A 274 2.01 11.82 -17.27
N CYS A 275 3.29 11.44 -17.13
CA CYS A 275 3.93 10.45 -18.01
C CYS A 275 3.21 9.09 -17.95
N SER A 276 2.86 8.63 -16.75
CA SER A 276 2.17 7.36 -16.53
C SER A 276 0.76 7.35 -17.15
N VAL A 277 0.01 8.44 -16.98
CA VAL A 277 -1.32 8.64 -17.60
C VAL A 277 -1.23 8.63 -19.13
N ASN A 278 -0.26 9.35 -19.71
CA ASN A 278 -0.06 9.34 -21.16
C ASN A 278 0.31 7.95 -21.69
N ALA A 279 1.09 7.18 -20.94
CA ALA A 279 1.45 5.81 -21.31
C ALA A 279 0.22 4.90 -21.35
N VAL A 280 -0.65 4.91 -20.33
CA VAL A 280 -1.87 4.08 -20.31
C VAL A 280 -2.88 4.51 -21.39
N GLN A 281 -3.03 5.80 -21.63
CA GLN A 281 -3.91 6.31 -22.69
C GLN A 281 -3.38 5.95 -24.09
N THR A 282 -2.07 6.04 -24.30
CA THR A 282 -1.44 5.65 -25.58
C THR A 282 -1.54 4.15 -25.80
N ALA A 283 -1.28 3.33 -24.78
CA ALA A 283 -1.47 1.89 -24.85
C ALA A 283 -2.91 1.53 -25.26
N ARG A 284 -3.91 2.17 -24.63
CA ARG A 284 -5.34 1.99 -24.97
C ARG A 284 -5.63 2.39 -26.42
N LYS A 285 -5.10 3.52 -26.91
CA LYS A 285 -5.23 3.95 -28.32
C LYS A 285 -4.61 2.95 -29.31
N LEU A 286 -3.53 2.28 -28.91
CA LEU A 286 -2.87 1.23 -29.69
C LEU A 286 -3.55 -0.14 -29.56
N GLY A 287 -4.68 -0.23 -28.85
CA GLY A 287 -5.46 -1.45 -28.67
C GLY A 287 -4.91 -2.41 -27.62
N TYR A 288 -4.02 -1.93 -26.73
CA TYR A 288 -3.58 -2.69 -25.55
C TYR A 288 -4.53 -2.45 -24.38
N LYS A 289 -4.74 -3.49 -23.57
CA LYS A 289 -5.35 -3.39 -22.24
C LYS A 289 -4.31 -2.87 -21.25
N SER A 290 -4.57 -1.71 -20.67
CA SER A 290 -3.62 -1.06 -19.75
C SER A 290 -3.88 -1.48 -18.30
N ILE A 291 -2.84 -1.91 -17.61
CA ILE A 291 -2.87 -2.28 -16.19
C ILE A 291 -1.99 -1.29 -15.43
N MET A 292 -2.56 -0.48 -14.56
CA MET A 292 -1.83 0.46 -13.71
C MET A 292 -1.57 -0.16 -12.34
N ILE A 293 -0.35 -0.03 -11.83
CA ILE A 293 -0.03 -0.28 -10.42
C ILE A 293 0.45 1.04 -9.83
N ASN A 294 -0.24 1.58 -8.83
CA ASN A 294 0.18 2.80 -8.12
C ASN A 294 -0.57 2.90 -6.78
N TYR A 295 -0.06 3.69 -5.84
CA TYR A 295 -0.65 3.81 -4.49
C TYR A 295 -0.78 5.26 -3.98
N ASN A 296 -0.53 6.24 -4.83
CA ASN A 296 -0.65 7.65 -4.46
C ASN A 296 -2.09 8.14 -4.64
N PRO A 297 -2.82 8.47 -3.55
CA PRO A 297 -4.25 8.81 -3.62
C PRO A 297 -4.53 10.20 -4.21
N GLU A 298 -3.51 11.01 -4.49
CA GLU A 298 -3.64 12.36 -5.08
C GLU A 298 -3.57 12.35 -6.61
N THR A 299 -3.26 11.19 -7.21
CA THR A 299 -2.93 11.09 -8.64
C THR A 299 -4.12 10.79 -9.53
N VAL A 300 -4.02 11.23 -10.79
CA VAL A 300 -4.97 10.86 -11.84
C VAL A 300 -4.71 9.43 -12.30
N SER A 301 -3.46 8.94 -12.27
CA SER A 301 -3.20 7.52 -12.61
C SER A 301 -3.96 6.51 -11.73
N THR A 302 -4.34 6.90 -10.52
CA THR A 302 -5.16 6.08 -9.63
C THR A 302 -6.65 6.38 -9.74
N ASP A 303 -7.12 7.15 -10.72
CA ASP A 303 -8.53 7.17 -11.11
C ASP A 303 -8.84 5.90 -11.90
N TYR A 304 -9.93 5.23 -11.54
CA TYR A 304 -10.28 3.91 -12.07
C TYR A 304 -10.63 3.93 -13.57
N ASP A 305 -11.06 5.08 -14.10
CA ASP A 305 -11.40 5.29 -15.51
C ASP A 305 -10.17 5.44 -16.44
N MET A 306 -8.97 5.68 -15.87
CA MET A 306 -7.75 5.92 -16.64
C MET A 306 -7.14 4.66 -17.28
N CYS A 307 -7.36 3.48 -16.70
CA CYS A 307 -6.79 2.23 -17.18
C CYS A 307 -7.84 1.11 -17.27
N ASP A 308 -7.51 -0.04 -17.86
CA ASP A 308 -8.41 -1.20 -17.90
C ASP A 308 -8.37 -2.01 -16.59
N ARG A 309 -7.26 -1.98 -15.85
CA ARG A 309 -7.16 -2.48 -14.46
C ARG A 309 -6.28 -1.58 -13.61
N LEU A 310 -6.77 -1.17 -12.45
CA LEU A 310 -6.02 -0.41 -11.46
C LEU A 310 -5.76 -1.28 -10.24
N TYR A 311 -4.50 -1.62 -9.99
CA TYR A 311 -4.05 -2.19 -8.73
C TYR A 311 -3.55 -1.08 -7.81
N PHE A 312 -4.33 -0.77 -6.79
CA PHE A 312 -3.96 0.19 -5.75
C PHE A 312 -3.12 -0.49 -4.68
N ASP A 313 -1.86 -0.76 -5.04
CA ASP A 313 -0.99 -1.62 -4.27
C ASP A 313 0.48 -1.23 -4.39
N GLU A 314 1.32 -1.90 -3.63
CA GLU A 314 2.74 -1.59 -3.49
C GLU A 314 3.48 -1.66 -4.82
N LEU A 315 4.33 -0.68 -5.08
CA LEU A 315 5.36 -0.77 -6.12
C LEU A 315 6.60 -1.46 -5.56
N SER A 316 6.44 -2.72 -5.18
CA SER A 316 7.52 -3.59 -4.69
C SER A 316 7.71 -4.77 -5.62
N PHE A 317 8.92 -5.35 -5.65
CA PHE A 317 9.22 -6.54 -6.45
C PHE A 317 8.20 -7.67 -6.21
N GLU A 318 7.90 -7.94 -4.94
CA GLU A 318 6.95 -8.98 -4.55
C GLU A 318 5.56 -8.75 -5.17
N ARG A 319 5.01 -7.54 -4.98
CA ARG A 319 3.63 -7.24 -5.40
C ARG A 319 3.51 -7.08 -6.90
N VAL A 320 4.51 -6.49 -7.55
CA VAL A 320 4.56 -6.38 -9.01
C VAL A 320 4.65 -7.76 -9.65
N LEU A 321 5.44 -8.69 -9.11
CA LEU A 321 5.47 -10.07 -9.59
C LEU A 321 4.15 -10.82 -9.33
N ASP A 322 3.47 -10.56 -8.21
CA ASP A 322 2.13 -11.14 -7.97
C ASP A 322 1.13 -10.71 -9.06
N VAL A 323 1.17 -9.43 -9.47
CA VAL A 323 0.34 -8.93 -10.58
C VAL A 323 0.76 -9.51 -11.92
N ILE A 324 2.07 -9.60 -12.20
CA ILE A 324 2.58 -10.18 -13.46
C ILE A 324 2.22 -11.66 -13.57
N ASP A 325 2.40 -12.44 -12.50
CA ASP A 325 2.05 -13.87 -12.46
C ASP A 325 0.56 -14.08 -12.80
N LEU A 326 -0.29 -13.15 -12.35
CA LEU A 326 -1.73 -13.24 -12.47
C LEU A 326 -2.27 -12.70 -13.79
N GLU A 327 -1.74 -11.57 -14.26
CA GLU A 327 -2.18 -10.90 -15.50
C GLU A 327 -1.49 -11.43 -16.75
N GLN A 328 -0.30 -12.01 -16.61
CA GLN A 328 0.55 -12.49 -17.71
C GLN A 328 0.68 -11.46 -18.85
N PRO A 329 1.14 -10.23 -18.56
CA PRO A 329 1.14 -9.14 -19.53
C PRO A 329 2.18 -9.37 -20.64
N ARG A 330 1.97 -8.73 -21.80
CA ARG A 330 2.96 -8.74 -22.89
C ARG A 330 4.25 -8.02 -22.51
N GLY A 331 4.15 -7.01 -21.65
CA GLY A 331 5.29 -6.23 -21.22
C GLY A 331 4.96 -5.32 -20.04
N VAL A 332 6.01 -4.75 -19.46
CA VAL A 332 5.94 -3.86 -18.32
C VAL A 332 6.70 -2.57 -18.67
N ILE A 333 6.05 -1.43 -18.54
CA ILE A 333 6.64 -0.10 -18.73
C ILE A 333 7.13 0.40 -17.38
N VAL A 334 8.45 0.52 -17.25
CA VAL A 334 9.14 0.97 -16.02
C VAL A 334 9.82 2.33 -16.16
N SER A 335 9.79 2.92 -17.36
CA SER A 335 10.58 4.11 -17.72
C SER A 335 9.82 5.44 -17.59
N VAL A 336 8.58 5.43 -17.14
CA VAL A 336 7.69 6.61 -17.06
C VAL A 336 7.54 7.18 -15.64
N ALA A 337 8.27 6.62 -14.69
CA ALA A 337 8.29 7.02 -13.29
C ALA A 337 9.73 7.33 -12.83
N ASP A 338 9.90 8.16 -11.79
CA ASP A 338 11.18 8.76 -11.34
C ASP A 338 12.30 7.72 -11.20
N ARG A 339 12.14 6.74 -10.30
CA ARG A 339 13.21 5.81 -9.93
C ARG A 339 12.69 4.41 -9.63
N PHE A 340 12.79 3.54 -10.63
CA PHE A 340 12.57 2.10 -10.50
C PHE A 340 13.81 1.23 -10.71
N ARG A 341 15.01 1.75 -10.36
CA ARG A 341 16.29 1.03 -10.56
C ARG A 341 16.45 -0.30 -9.79
N THR A 342 15.45 -0.75 -9.03
CA THR A 342 15.55 -1.93 -8.15
C THR A 342 14.31 -2.83 -8.12
N ILE A 343 13.29 -2.60 -8.95
CA ILE A 343 12.07 -3.44 -8.92
C ILE A 343 12.19 -4.68 -9.79
N LEU A 344 12.92 -4.63 -10.90
CA LEU A 344 13.11 -5.80 -11.77
C LEU A 344 14.61 -5.98 -12.00
N PRO A 345 15.16 -7.19 -11.84
CA PRO A 345 16.56 -7.48 -12.11
C PRO A 345 16.97 -7.24 -13.57
#